data_AF-A0A486VGA2-F1
#
_entry.id   AF-A0A486VGA2-F1
#
_cell.length_a   1.000
_cell.length_b   1.000
_cell.length_c   1.000
_cell.angle_alpha   90.00
_cell.angle_beta   90.00
_cell.angle_gamma   90.00
#
_symmetry.space_group_name_H-M   'P 1'
#
loop_
_entity.id
_entity.type
_entity.pdbx_description
1 polymer ?
#
loop_
_entity_poly.entity_id
_entity_poly.type
_entity_poly.pdbx_seq_one_letter_code
_entity_poly.pdbx_strand_id
1 'polypeptide(L)'
;MIIIGFLIYGPVMLIGLHALELAPKKAAGTAAGFTGLFGYLGGSVAASAIVGYTVDFFGWDGGFMVMIGGSVLAVILLVIVMLGERRHHQQLKQA
;
A
#
# COMPACT_ATOMS: atom_id res chain seq x y z
N MET A 1 8.21 19.16 -4.70
CA MET A 1 8.46 18.24 -3.57
C MET A 1 7.34 18.22 -2.54
N ILE A 2 6.74 19.36 -2.15
CA ILE A 2 5.63 19.42 -1.18
C ILE A 2 4.39 18.63 -1.66
N ILE A 3 4.02 18.77 -2.93
CA ILE A 3 2.83 18.11 -3.51
C ILE A 3 2.94 16.59 -3.42
N ILE A 4 4.12 16.04 -3.76
CA ILE A 4 4.37 14.60 -3.75
C ILE A 4 4.33 14.07 -2.30
N GLY A 5 5.01 14.74 -1.37
CA GLY A 5 5.00 14.35 0.05
C GLY A 5 3.59 14.35 0.66
N PHE A 6 2.78 15.37 0.33
CA PHE A 6 1.39 15.46 0.77
C PHE A 6 0.54 14.29 0.21
N LEU A 7 0.70 13.98 -1.08
CA LEU A 7 -0.11 12.96 -1.75
C LEU A 7 0.25 11.52 -1.37
N ILE A 8 1.48 11.23 -0.94
CA ILE A 8 1.89 9.88 -0.53
C ILE A 8 1.44 9.60 0.92
N TYR A 9 1.48 10.61 1.79
CA TYR A 9 1.14 10.42 3.20
C TYR A 9 -0.35 10.14 3.42
N GLY A 10 -1.23 10.71 2.59
CA GLY A 10 -2.68 10.47 2.65
C GLY A 10 -3.03 8.98 2.53
N PRO A 11 -2.68 8.29 1.43
CA PRO A 11 -2.92 6.86 1.25
C PRO A 11 -2.30 6.00 2.34
N VAL A 12 -1.06 6.29 2.77
CA VAL A 12 -0.37 5.53 3.82
C VAL A 12 -1.15 5.57 5.14
N MET A 13 -1.66 6.74 5.52
CA MET A 13 -2.49 6.89 6.71
C MET A 13 -3.84 6.18 6.57
N LEU A 14 -4.49 6.30 5.41
CA LEU A 14 -5.78 5.68 5.14
C LEU A 14 -5.72 4.14 5.19
N ILE A 15 -4.62 3.53 4.71
CA ILE A 15 -4.42 2.07 4.78
C ILE A 15 -4.31 1.62 6.24
N GLY A 16 -3.60 2.37 7.09
CA GLY A 16 -3.49 2.07 8.52
C GLY A 16 -4.84 2.14 9.24
N LEU A 17 -5.65 3.16 8.93
CA LEU A 17 -7.02 3.28 9.45
C LEU A 17 -7.91 2.13 8.96
N HIS A 18 -7.82 1.78 7.68
CA HIS A 18 -8.59 0.68 7.10
C HIS A 18 -8.27 -0.66 7.77
N ALA A 19 -6.99 -0.93 8.06
CA ALA A 19 -6.57 -2.12 8.79
C ALA A 19 -7.12 -2.18 10.24
N LEU A 20 -7.33 -1.01 10.88
CA LEU A 20 -7.96 -0.94 12.20
C LEU A 20 -9.45 -1.31 12.14
N GLU A 21 -10.16 -0.88 11.09
CA GLU A 21 -11.59 -1.16 10.91
C GLU A 21 -11.86 -2.63 10.59
N LEU A 22 -10.94 -3.29 9.88
CA LEU A 22 -11.06 -4.70 9.48
C LEU A 22 -10.78 -5.69 10.62
N ALA A 23 -10.10 -5.29 11.68
CA ALA A 23 -9.64 -6.19 12.74
C ALA A 23 -10.47 -6.08 14.05
N PRO A 24 -10.60 -7.15 14.84
CA PRO A 24 -11.26 -7.11 16.14
C PRO A 24 -10.63 -6.05 17.05
N LYS A 25 -11.42 -5.38 17.90
CA LYS A 25 -10.97 -4.26 18.78
C LYS A 25 -9.72 -4.58 19.63
N LYS A 26 -9.52 -5.86 19.95
CA LYS A 26 -8.36 -6.35 20.74
C LYS A 26 -7.09 -6.56 19.90
N ALA A 27 -7.21 -6.68 18.58
CA ALA A 27 -6.13 -6.95 17.63
C ALA A 27 -5.92 -5.82 16.61
N ALA A 28 -6.75 -4.77 16.62
CA ALA A 28 -6.68 -3.64 15.70
C ALA A 28 -5.29 -3.00 15.68
N GLY A 29 -4.71 -2.71 16.85
CA GLY A 29 -3.35 -2.13 16.94
C GLY A 29 -2.27 -3.01 16.30
N THR A 30 -2.37 -4.33 16.46
CA THR A 30 -1.43 -5.29 15.84
C THR A 30 -1.63 -5.38 14.33
N ALA A 31 -2.87 -5.32 13.83
CA ALA A 31 -3.17 -5.33 12.40
C ALA A 31 -2.61 -4.10 11.70
N ALA A 32 -2.84 -2.90 12.25
CA ALA A 32 -2.28 -1.66 11.72
C ALA A 32 -0.74 -1.61 11.83
N GLY A 33 -0.18 -2.11 12.95
CA GLY A 33 1.26 -2.24 13.12
C GLY A 33 1.89 -3.20 12.11
N PHE A 34 1.21 -4.31 11.79
CA PHE A 34 1.66 -5.28 10.79
C PHE A 34 1.65 -4.68 9.39
N THR A 35 0.59 -3.97 8.99
CA THR A 35 0.55 -3.28 7.68
C THR A 35 1.63 -2.21 7.58
N GLY A 36 1.88 -1.47 8.66
CA GLY A 36 2.95 -0.47 8.71
C GLY A 36 4.34 -1.08 8.60
N LEU A 37 4.60 -2.19 9.31
CA LEU A 37 5.88 -2.90 9.29
C LEU A 37 6.19 -3.45 7.90
N PHE A 38 5.24 -4.17 7.28
CA PHE A 38 5.44 -4.73 5.94
C PHE A 38 5.50 -3.65 4.86
N GLY A 39 4.67 -2.60 4.97
CA GLY A 39 4.71 -1.46 4.07
C GLY A 39 6.05 -0.73 4.11
N TYR A 40 6.59 -0.48 5.32
CA TYR A 40 7.84 0.25 5.48
C TYR A 40 9.07 -0.61 5.21
N LEU A 41 9.22 -1.77 5.86
CA LEU A 41 10.39 -2.63 5.65
C LEU A 41 10.41 -3.20 4.23
N GLY A 42 9.28 -3.76 3.76
CA GLY A 42 9.18 -4.29 2.40
C GLY A 42 9.36 -3.18 1.36
N GLY A 43 8.68 -2.04 1.56
CA GLY A 43 8.75 -0.90 0.65
C GLY A 43 10.14 -0.25 0.59
N SER A 44 10.83 -0.07 1.72
CA SER A 44 12.17 0.54 1.76
C SER A 44 13.24 -0.37 1.17
N VAL A 45 13.16 -1.68 1.42
CA VAL A 45 14.06 -2.67 0.81
C VAL A 45 13.82 -2.74 -0.69
N ALA A 46 12.56 -2.81 -1.13
CA ALA A 46 12.22 -2.77 -2.55
C ALA A 46 12.69 -1.47 -3.21
N ALA A 47 12.46 -0.32 -2.59
CA ALA A 47 12.90 0.97 -3.10
C ALA A 47 14.43 1.03 -3.23
N SER A 48 15.17 0.55 -2.24
CA SER A 48 16.63 0.60 -2.27
C SER A 48 17.23 -0.43 -3.23
N ALA A 49 16.78 -1.68 -3.18
CA ALA A 49 17.36 -2.78 -3.94
C ALA A 49 16.84 -2.84 -5.38
N ILE A 50 15.51 -2.74 -5.59
CA ILE A 50 14.91 -2.87 -6.93
C ILE A 50 15.19 -1.62 -7.74
N VAL A 51 15.02 -0.42 -7.18
CA VAL A 51 15.35 0.81 -7.93
C VAL A 51 16.85 0.91 -8.14
N GLY A 52 17.68 0.60 -7.13
CA GLY A 52 19.14 0.58 -7.28
C GLY A 52 19.59 -0.33 -8.42
N TYR A 53 19.17 -1.59 -8.41
CA TYR A 53 19.51 -2.55 -9.48
C TYR A 53 18.94 -2.12 -10.84
N THR A 54 17.72 -1.59 -10.89
CA THR A 54 17.13 -1.16 -12.16
C THR A 54 17.88 0.05 -12.73
N VAL A 55 18.32 0.98 -11.88
CA VAL A 55 19.08 2.16 -12.32
C VAL A 55 20.48 1.78 -12.80
N ASP A 56 21.13 0.81 -12.17
CA ASP A 56 22.47 0.35 -12.58
C ASP A 56 22.46 -0.30 -13.98
N PHE A 57 21.39 -1.03 -14.35
CA PHE A 57 21.31 -1.77 -15.62
C PHE A 57 20.49 -1.09 -16.72
N PHE A 58 19.41 -0.39 -16.36
CA PHE A 58 18.47 0.25 -17.29
C PHE A 58 18.46 1.78 -17.20
N GLY A 59 19.29 2.35 -16.32
CA GLY A 59 19.34 3.79 -16.09
C GLY A 59 18.14 4.33 -15.32
N TRP A 60 18.12 5.64 -15.14
CA TRP A 60 17.09 6.34 -14.37
C TRP A 60 15.68 6.18 -14.95
N ASP A 61 15.54 6.03 -16.27
CA ASP A 61 14.25 5.80 -16.93
C ASP A 61 13.61 4.49 -16.46
N GLY A 62 14.41 3.43 -16.29
CA GLY A 62 13.95 2.17 -15.71
C GLY A 62 13.50 2.34 -14.25
N GLY A 63 14.23 3.12 -13.46
CA GLY A 63 13.85 3.46 -12.08
C GLY A 63 12.49 4.16 -12.00
N PHE A 64 12.25 5.17 -12.84
CA PHE A 64 10.96 5.86 -12.93
C PHE A 64 9.83 4.92 -13.41
N MET A 65 10.12 4.04 -14.36
CA MET A 65 9.15 3.07 -14.86
C MET A 65 8.70 2.08 -13.78
N VAL A 66 9.61 1.63 -12.91
CA VAL A 66 9.30 0.80 -11.74
C VAL A 66 8.43 1.56 -10.73
N MET A 67 8.73 2.84 -10.45
CA MET A 67 7.93 3.65 -9.52
C MET A 67 6.51 3.89 -10.04
N ILE A 68 6.35 4.20 -11.33
CA ILE A 68 5.04 4.40 -11.95
C ILE A 68 4.26 3.08 -11.97
N GLY A 69 4.89 1.98 -12.38
CA GLY A 69 4.27 0.66 -12.40
C GLY A 69 3.81 0.21 -11.00
N GLY A 70 4.65 0.42 -9.98
CA GLY A 70 4.30 0.14 -8.59
C GLY A 70 3.13 0.98 -8.09
N SER A 71 3.04 2.25 -8.49
CA SER A 71 1.93 3.13 -8.13
C SER A 71 0.60 2.67 -8.75
N VAL A 72 0.62 2.28 -10.03
CA VAL A 72 -0.56 1.73 -10.71
C VAL A 72 -0.99 0.41 -10.07
N LEU A 73 -0.04 -0.48 -9.77
CA LEU A 73 -0.33 -1.75 -9.10
C LEU A 73 -0.93 -1.52 -7.70
N ALA A 74 -0.43 -0.55 -6.94
CA ALA A 74 -0.98 -0.20 -5.64
C ALA A 74 -2.45 0.26 -5.74
N VAL A 75 -2.79 1.07 -6.75
CA VAL A 75 -4.18 1.49 -6.99
C VAL A 75 -5.06 0.29 -7.35
N ILE A 76 -4.60 -0.61 -8.22
CA ILE A 76 -5.34 -1.82 -8.58
C ILE A 76 -5.61 -2.70 -7.36
N LEU A 77 -4.60 -2.95 -6.54
CA LEU A 77 -4.72 -3.75 -5.32
C LEU A 77 -5.69 -3.11 -4.32
N LEU A 78 -5.63 -1.78 -4.16
CA LEU A 78 -6.54 -1.03 -3.30
C LEU A 78 -7.99 -1.14 -3.78
N VAL A 79 -8.23 -1.07 -5.09
CA VAL A 79 -9.56 -1.30 -5.69
C VAL A 79 -10.04 -2.72 -5.43
N ILE A 80 -9.19 -3.73 -5.57
CA ILE A 80 -9.53 -5.14 -5.29
C ILE A 80 -9.93 -5.30 -3.82
N VAL A 81 -9.18 -4.72 -2.89
CA VAL A 81 -9.51 -4.76 -1.45
C VAL A 81 -10.86 -4.11 -1.18
N MET A 82 -11.13 -2.92 -1.72
CA MET A 82 -12.43 -2.26 -1.57
C MET A 82 -13.59 -3.08 -2.14
N LEU A 83 -13.40 -3.74 -3.29
CA LEU A 83 -14.44 -4.59 -3.88
C LEU A 83 -14.70 -5.85 -3.04
N GLY A 84 -13.65 -6.45 -2.50
CA GLY A 84 -13.75 -7.60 -1.60
C GLY A 84 -14.50 -7.25 -0.31
N GLU A 85 -14.16 -6.12 0.29
CA GLU A 85 -14.85 -5.60 1.48
C GLU A 85 -16.34 -5.33 1.20
N ARG A 86 -16.66 -4.65 0.08
CA ARG A 86 -18.05 -4.40 -0.32
C ARG A 86 -18.86 -5.69 -0.46
N ARG A 87 -18.27 -6.75 -1.03
CA ARG A 87 -18.93 -8.06 -1.12
C ARG A 87 -19.16 -8.68 0.25
N HIS A 88 -18.18 -8.63 1.15
CA HIS A 88 -18.30 -9.18 2.49
C HIS A 88 -19.38 -8.46 3.31
N HIS A 89 -19.43 -7.12 3.23
CA HIS A 89 -20.48 -6.32 3.85
C HIS A 89 -21.88 -6.59 3.28
N GLN A 90 -22.00 -6.91 1.99
CA GLN A 90 -23.30 -7.29 1.42
C GLN A 90 -23.77 -8.68 1.87
N GLN A 91 -22.85 -9.63 2.03
CA GLN A 91 -23.19 -10.97 2.56
C GLN A 91 -23.64 -10.90 4.02
N LEU A 92 -22.99 -10.09 4.86
CA LEU A 92 -23.39 -9.85 6.25
C LEU A 92 -24.75 -9.14 6.38
N LYS A 93 -25.19 -8.37 5.38
CA LYS A 93 -26.51 -7.72 5.38
C LYS A 93 -27.64 -8.61 4.87
N GLN A 94 -27.31 -9.74 4.23
CA GLN A 94 -28.30 -10.69 3.69
C GLN A 94 -28.54 -11.91 4.60
N ALA A 95 -27.71 -12.10 5.63
CA ALA A 95 -27.88 -13.12 6.67
C ALA A 95 -28.57 -12.54 7.91
#